data_AF-A0A8J8ABR1-F1
#
_entry.id   AF-A0A8J8ABR1-F1
#
_cell.length_a   1.000
_cell.length_b   1.000
_cell.length_c   1.000
_cell.angle_alpha   90.00
_cell.angle_beta   90.00
_cell.angle_gamma   90.00
#
_symmetry.space_group_name_H-M   'P 1'
#
loop_
_entity.id
_entity.type
_entity.pdbx_description
1 polymer ?
#
loop_
_entity_poly.entity_id
_entity_poly.type
_entity_poly.pdbx_seq_one_letter_code
_entity_poly.pdbx_strand_id
1 'polypeptide(L)'
;MGYRTLKGIGTAELVVRKSVFIGYASPADTEEDARAFIAKIKAHHSDATHNVSAYLINDGKNFAVRYDDDGEPKGSAGKPVLKVIQNKGLSNVVIVVTRYFGGIKLGYGGLVKAYSDAASLAIENAGIIEIYEMERFQVTFPYGLFHTVRETVEEAGGRVVGEDYGELVTFTVETRKGEAEGLMELLTERTRGKARLRRLFMAPFEGNL
;
A
#
# COMPACT_ATOMS: atom_id res chain seq x y z
N MET A 1 -6.98 8.65 5.76
CA MET A 1 -7.07 8.29 4.33
C MET A 1 -6.20 7.07 4.11
N GLY A 2 -6.72 6.03 3.45
CA GLY A 2 -5.91 4.83 3.18
C GLY A 2 -5.14 4.93 1.88
N TYR A 3 -4.10 4.11 1.73
CA TYR A 3 -3.36 3.96 0.47
C TYR A 3 -3.07 2.49 0.18
N ARG A 4 -2.78 2.17 -1.09
CA ARG A 4 -2.42 0.81 -1.52
C ARG A 4 -0.92 0.74 -1.75
N THR A 5 -0.28 -0.30 -1.23
CA THR A 5 1.15 -0.59 -1.45
C THR A 5 1.37 -2.09 -1.63
N LEU A 6 2.64 -2.50 -1.76
CA LEU A 6 3.03 -3.89 -1.87
C LEU A 6 3.18 -4.53 -0.47
N LYS A 7 2.78 -5.80 -0.35
CA LYS A 7 2.92 -6.55 0.91
C LYS A 7 4.38 -6.85 1.25
N GLY A 8 5.21 -7.00 0.23
CA GLY A 8 6.62 -7.33 0.36
C GLY A 8 7.32 -7.28 -0.98
N ILE A 9 8.48 -7.93 -1.09
CA ILE A 9 9.24 -7.99 -2.34
C ILE A 9 8.62 -9.03 -3.27
N GLY A 10 8.38 -8.67 -4.52
CA GLY A 10 7.96 -9.56 -5.59
C GLY A 10 8.96 -9.60 -6.74
N THR A 11 9.17 -10.79 -7.29
CA THR A 11 10.09 -11.01 -8.40
C THR A 11 9.43 -11.84 -9.50
N ALA A 12 9.64 -11.49 -10.76
CA ALA A 12 9.13 -12.26 -11.89
C ALA A 12 10.09 -12.20 -13.08
N GLU A 13 10.23 -13.32 -13.79
CA GLU A 13 10.98 -13.40 -15.04
C GLU A 13 10.03 -13.55 -16.23
N LEU A 14 10.32 -12.83 -17.31
CA LEU A 14 9.59 -12.87 -18.57
C LEU A 14 10.57 -12.91 -19.73
N VAL A 15 10.41 -13.89 -20.62
CA VAL A 15 11.23 -14.01 -21.84
C VAL A 15 10.43 -13.58 -23.06
N VAL A 16 10.92 -12.56 -23.78
CA VAL A 16 10.28 -12.02 -25.00
C VAL A 16 11.30 -11.95 -26.13
N ARG A 17 11.07 -12.75 -27.19
CA ARG A 17 11.97 -12.85 -28.37
C ARG A 17 13.44 -12.95 -27.96
N LYS A 18 13.74 -13.93 -27.09
CA LYS A 18 15.07 -14.22 -26.49
C LYS A 18 15.62 -13.17 -25.53
N SER A 19 15.01 -11.99 -25.41
CA SER A 19 15.38 -11.04 -24.35
C SER A 19 14.75 -11.49 -23.04
N VAL A 20 15.51 -11.44 -21.96
CA VAL A 20 15.03 -11.78 -20.60
C VAL A 20 14.74 -10.48 -19.86
N PHE A 21 13.59 -10.40 -19.22
CA PHE A 21 13.16 -9.29 -18.37
C PHE A 21 12.90 -9.84 -16.97
N ILE A 22 13.58 -9.30 -15.97
CA ILE A 22 13.41 -9.68 -14.57
C ILE A 22 12.86 -8.46 -13.83
N GLY A 23 11.59 -8.53 -13.45
CA GLY A 23 10.92 -7.51 -12.65
C GLY A 23 11.15 -7.74 -11.17
N TYR A 24 11.51 -6.67 -10.46
CA TYR A 24 11.67 -6.59 -9.02
C TYR A 24 10.78 -5.48 -8.51
N ALA A 25 9.83 -5.79 -7.64
CA ALA A 25 8.92 -4.83 -7.02
C ALA A 25 9.09 -4.89 -5.50
N SER A 26 9.11 -3.73 -4.83
CA SER A 26 9.25 -3.64 -3.38
C SER A 26 8.41 -2.48 -2.84
N PRO A 27 7.85 -2.59 -1.62
CA PRO A 27 7.46 -1.40 -0.88
C PRO A 27 8.69 -0.52 -0.64
N ALA A 28 8.49 0.79 -0.62
CA ALA A 28 9.49 1.79 -0.29
C ALA A 28 8.78 2.98 0.36
N ASP A 29 9.11 3.26 1.62
CA ASP A 29 8.43 4.31 2.39
C ASP A 29 8.99 5.70 2.07
N THR A 30 10.26 5.77 1.65
CA THR A 30 10.96 7.01 1.31
C THR A 30 11.63 6.95 -0.06
N GLU A 31 12.05 8.11 -0.58
CA GLU A 31 12.87 8.15 -1.80
C GLU A 31 14.24 7.50 -1.57
N GLU A 32 14.78 7.58 -0.36
CA GLU A 32 16.02 6.93 0.04
C GLU A 32 15.90 5.41 -0.06
N ASP A 33 14.81 4.82 0.42
CA ASP A 33 14.55 3.37 0.32
C ASP A 33 14.44 2.94 -1.14
N ALA A 34 13.72 3.72 -1.97
CA ALA A 34 13.59 3.46 -3.39
C ALA A 34 14.95 3.50 -4.10
N ARG A 35 15.78 4.52 -3.83
CA ARG A 35 17.12 4.64 -4.41
C ARG A 35 18.05 3.52 -3.94
N ALA A 36 17.98 3.13 -2.67
CA ALA A 36 18.75 2.02 -2.13
C ALA A 36 18.37 0.68 -2.80
N PHE A 37 17.08 0.44 -2.99
CA PHE A 37 16.60 -0.74 -3.71
C PHE A 37 17.07 -0.76 -5.17
N ILE A 38 16.96 0.37 -5.88
CA ILE A 38 17.46 0.50 -7.25
C ILE A 38 18.96 0.20 -7.31
N ALA A 39 19.76 0.80 -6.42
CA ALA A 39 21.20 0.58 -6.37
C ALA A 39 21.55 -0.89 -6.10
N LYS A 40 20.82 -1.54 -5.19
CA LYS A 40 20.97 -2.98 -4.89
C LYS A 40 20.73 -3.85 -6.13
N ILE A 41 19.64 -3.62 -6.86
CA ILE A 41 19.34 -4.41 -8.07
C ILE A 41 20.34 -4.10 -9.19
N LYS A 42 20.71 -2.82 -9.40
CA LYS A 42 21.75 -2.44 -10.38
C LYS A 42 23.09 -3.10 -10.07
N ALA A 43 23.48 -3.20 -8.79
CA ALA A 43 24.70 -3.90 -8.39
C ALA A 43 24.61 -5.41 -8.59
N HIS A 44 23.45 -6.01 -8.32
CA HIS A 44 23.23 -7.45 -8.54
C HIS A 44 23.25 -7.83 -10.03
N HIS A 45 22.80 -6.93 -10.90
CA HIS A 45 22.74 -7.09 -12.35
C HIS A 45 23.61 -6.07 -13.08
N SER A 46 24.87 -5.95 -12.65
CA SER A 46 25.82 -4.98 -13.23
C SER A 46 26.19 -5.27 -14.69
N ASP A 47 25.96 -6.51 -15.14
CA ASP A 47 26.21 -6.99 -16.50
C ASP A 47 24.96 -6.95 -17.40
N ALA A 48 23.81 -6.51 -16.87
CA ALA A 48 22.58 -6.40 -17.64
C ALA A 48 22.69 -5.31 -18.72
N THR A 49 21.88 -5.44 -19.76
CA THR A 49 21.80 -4.43 -20.82
C THR A 49 21.19 -3.14 -20.30
N HIS A 50 20.11 -3.25 -19.52
CA HIS A 50 19.41 -2.13 -18.89
C HIS A 50 18.82 -2.55 -17.54
N ASN A 51 18.83 -1.64 -16.57
CA ASN A 51 18.17 -1.72 -15.28
C ASN A 51 17.21 -0.54 -15.12
N VAL A 52 16.08 -0.67 -15.82
CA VAL A 52 15.02 0.34 -15.90
C VAL A 52 14.31 0.43 -14.55
N SER A 53 13.99 1.63 -14.10
CA SER A 53 13.32 1.80 -12.80
C SER A 53 12.18 2.80 -12.82
N ALA A 54 11.25 2.64 -11.89
CA ALA A 54 10.25 3.63 -11.55
C ALA A 54 9.86 3.52 -10.08
N TYR A 55 9.50 4.64 -9.47
CA TYR A 55 8.93 4.65 -8.13
C TYR A 55 7.89 5.76 -7.96
N LEU A 56 6.98 5.52 -7.03
CA LEU A 56 6.01 6.48 -6.54
C LEU A 56 6.03 6.47 -5.02
N ILE A 57 6.41 7.59 -4.41
CA ILE A 57 6.43 7.78 -2.96
C ILE A 57 5.38 8.83 -2.58
N ASN A 58 4.60 8.52 -1.56
CA ASN A 58 3.63 9.37 -0.92
C ASN A 58 3.57 9.02 0.58
N ASP A 59 4.46 9.61 1.38
CA ASP A 59 4.59 9.38 2.82
C ASP A 59 3.70 10.33 3.67
N GLY A 60 2.81 11.08 3.01
CA GLY A 60 1.97 12.11 3.61
C GLY A 60 2.66 13.47 3.83
N LYS A 61 3.98 13.55 3.71
CA LYS A 61 4.79 14.78 3.79
C LYS A 61 5.43 15.12 2.43
N ASN A 62 5.85 14.10 1.70
CA ASN A 62 6.56 14.15 0.44
C ASN A 62 5.78 13.38 -0.61
N PHE A 63 5.78 13.91 -1.83
CA PHE A 63 5.23 13.25 -3.01
C PHE A 63 6.28 13.24 -4.12
N ALA A 64 6.72 12.05 -4.52
CA ALA A 64 7.75 11.88 -5.53
C ALA A 64 7.34 10.83 -6.57
N VAL A 65 7.48 11.20 -7.84
CA VAL A 65 7.21 10.31 -8.97
C VAL A 65 8.42 10.36 -9.90
N ARG A 66 9.10 9.23 -10.05
CA ARG A 66 10.29 9.12 -10.90
C ARG A 66 10.28 7.87 -11.75
N TYR A 67 10.92 7.96 -12.91
CA TYR A 67 11.24 6.83 -13.75
C TYR A 67 12.54 7.10 -14.50
N ASP A 68 13.23 6.03 -14.87
CA ASP A 68 14.47 6.03 -15.63
C ASP A 68 14.40 4.92 -16.69
N ASP A 69 14.61 5.28 -17.96
CA ASP A 69 14.66 4.34 -19.09
C ASP A 69 16.03 3.64 -19.19
N ASP A 70 17.05 4.03 -18.40
CA ASP A 70 18.37 3.40 -18.29
C ASP A 70 19.04 3.10 -19.64
N GLY A 71 18.93 4.03 -20.60
CA GLY A 71 19.51 3.89 -21.94
C GLY A 71 18.62 3.20 -22.98
N GLU A 72 17.44 2.72 -22.61
CA GLU A 72 16.40 2.36 -23.58
C GLU A 72 15.89 3.60 -24.33
N PRO A 73 15.24 3.43 -25.50
CA PRO A 73 14.59 4.54 -26.18
C PRO A 73 13.63 5.30 -25.25
N LYS A 74 13.75 6.63 -25.24
CA LYS A 74 13.02 7.51 -24.32
C LYS A 74 11.52 7.20 -24.27
N GLY A 75 11.01 6.93 -23.08
CA GLY A 75 9.61 6.65 -22.79
C GLY A 75 9.15 5.23 -23.15
N SER A 76 10.04 4.35 -23.60
CA SER A 76 9.71 2.97 -23.99
C SER A 76 9.82 1.96 -22.84
N ALA A 77 10.37 2.35 -21.68
CA ALA A 77 10.65 1.42 -20.60
C ALA A 77 10.20 1.93 -19.21
N GLY A 78 10.89 2.89 -18.61
CA GLY A 78 10.62 3.38 -17.26
C GLY A 78 9.24 4.02 -17.15
N LYS A 79 8.81 4.75 -18.18
CA LYS A 79 7.47 5.34 -18.23
C LYS A 79 6.36 4.28 -18.24
N PRO A 80 6.43 3.19 -19.04
CA PRO A 80 5.56 2.03 -18.91
C PRO A 80 5.53 1.41 -17.51
N VAL A 81 6.67 1.17 -16.88
CA VAL A 81 6.74 0.63 -15.50
C VAL A 81 5.99 1.55 -14.53
N LEU A 82 6.22 2.86 -14.61
CA LEU A 82 5.51 3.84 -13.79
C LEU A 82 3.99 3.81 -14.02
N LYS A 83 3.56 3.69 -15.27
CA LYS A 83 2.12 3.60 -15.59
C LYS A 83 1.47 2.38 -14.95
N VAL A 84 2.17 1.26 -14.82
CA VAL A 84 1.62 0.09 -14.11
C VAL A 84 1.36 0.41 -12.64
N ILE A 85 2.31 1.08 -11.96
CA ILE A 85 2.14 1.54 -10.56
C ILE A 85 0.89 2.42 -10.45
N GLN A 86 0.78 3.42 -11.32
CA GLN A 86 -0.33 4.39 -11.33
C GLN A 86 -1.69 3.74 -11.63
N ASN A 87 -1.74 2.87 -12.65
CA ASN A 87 -2.98 2.20 -13.05
C ASN A 87 -3.50 1.24 -11.97
N LYS A 88 -2.59 0.63 -11.17
CA LYS A 88 -2.97 -0.20 -10.02
C LYS A 88 -3.28 0.62 -8.76
N GLY A 89 -3.15 1.95 -8.82
CA GLY A 89 -3.43 2.85 -7.70
C GLY A 89 -2.47 2.71 -6.53
N LEU A 90 -1.21 2.32 -6.81
CA LEU A 90 -0.20 2.05 -5.79
C LEU A 90 0.57 3.31 -5.38
N SER A 91 1.00 3.36 -4.12
CA SER A 91 1.88 4.35 -3.53
C SER A 91 2.90 3.69 -2.61
N ASN A 92 4.04 4.35 -2.38
CA ASN A 92 5.15 3.82 -1.59
C ASN A 92 5.72 2.53 -2.19
N VAL A 93 6.02 2.58 -3.49
CA VAL A 93 6.47 1.44 -4.30
C VAL A 93 7.64 1.84 -5.18
N VAL A 94 8.62 0.93 -5.27
CA VAL A 94 9.71 0.97 -6.25
C VAL A 94 9.71 -0.31 -7.09
N ILE A 95 9.97 -0.16 -8.39
CA ILE A 95 10.12 -1.27 -9.32
C ILE A 95 11.39 -1.07 -10.14
N VAL A 96 12.17 -2.14 -10.27
CA VAL A 96 13.29 -2.25 -11.22
C VAL A 96 12.99 -3.40 -12.18
N VAL A 97 13.12 -3.17 -13.48
CA VAL A 97 13.06 -4.22 -14.49
C VAL A 97 14.43 -4.31 -15.15
N THR A 98 15.13 -5.40 -14.84
CA THR A 98 16.42 -5.73 -15.44
C THR A 98 16.18 -6.43 -16.77
N ARG A 99 16.88 -5.99 -17.82
CA ARG A 99 16.81 -6.57 -19.15
C ARG A 99 18.18 -7.10 -19.61
N TYR A 100 18.18 -8.34 -20.08
CA TYR A 100 19.26 -8.93 -20.86
C TYR A 100 18.84 -9.04 -22.34
N PHE A 101 19.56 -8.39 -23.24
CA PHE A 101 19.23 -8.36 -24.66
C PHE A 101 19.49 -9.71 -25.35
N GLY A 102 18.47 -10.25 -26.01
CA GLY A 102 18.51 -11.56 -26.67
C GLY A 102 18.94 -11.58 -28.14
N GLY A 103 19.52 -10.49 -28.66
CA GLY A 103 19.92 -10.38 -30.07
C GLY A 103 18.81 -10.01 -31.06
N ILE A 104 17.55 -9.92 -30.61
CA ILE A 104 16.40 -9.57 -31.46
C ILE A 104 15.75 -8.27 -30.97
N LYS A 105 15.73 -7.23 -31.84
CA LYS A 105 15.08 -5.96 -31.52
C LYS A 105 13.57 -6.12 -31.41
N LEU A 106 13.00 -5.62 -30.30
CA LEU A 106 11.56 -5.66 -30.02
C LEU A 106 10.78 -4.50 -30.67
N GLY A 107 11.45 -3.40 -31.03
CA GLY A 107 10.80 -2.15 -31.43
C GLY A 107 10.12 -1.46 -30.24
N TYR A 108 9.72 -0.19 -30.43
CA TYR A 108 9.19 0.65 -29.34
C TYR A 108 7.98 0.03 -28.63
N GLY A 109 6.97 -0.41 -29.39
CA GLY A 109 5.77 -1.04 -28.82
C GLY A 109 6.05 -2.36 -28.11
N GLY A 110 7.02 -3.14 -28.61
CA GLY A 110 7.44 -4.39 -27.98
C GLY A 110 8.14 -4.17 -26.65
N LEU A 111 8.96 -3.12 -26.52
CA LEU A 111 9.59 -2.71 -25.26
C LEU A 111 8.54 -2.26 -24.26
N VAL A 112 7.64 -1.36 -24.67
CA VAL A 112 6.56 -0.85 -23.81
C VAL A 112 5.77 -2.01 -23.21
N LYS A 113 5.40 -2.99 -24.03
CA LYS A 113 4.65 -4.16 -23.58
C LYS A 113 5.48 -5.02 -22.61
N ALA A 114 6.72 -5.40 -22.99
CA ALA A 114 7.55 -6.27 -22.17
C ALA A 114 7.86 -5.68 -20.78
N TYR A 115 8.16 -4.37 -20.70
CA TYR A 115 8.39 -3.69 -19.43
C TYR A 115 7.13 -3.60 -18.57
N SER A 116 5.96 -3.34 -19.19
CA SER A 116 4.69 -3.31 -18.47
C SER A 116 4.31 -4.69 -17.91
N ASP A 117 4.49 -5.74 -18.72
CA ASP A 117 4.14 -7.11 -18.36
C ASP A 117 5.06 -7.61 -17.22
N ALA A 118 6.37 -7.39 -17.31
CA ALA A 118 7.33 -7.77 -16.27
C ALA A 118 7.06 -7.04 -14.93
N ALA A 119 6.78 -5.74 -14.98
CA ALA A 119 6.41 -4.97 -13.79
C ALA A 119 5.09 -5.46 -13.16
N SER A 120 4.09 -5.79 -14.00
CA SER A 120 2.79 -6.28 -13.53
C SER A 120 2.92 -7.63 -12.81
N LEU A 121 3.71 -8.56 -13.36
CA LEU A 121 3.98 -9.86 -12.75
C LEU A 121 4.74 -9.72 -11.42
N ALA A 122 5.73 -8.82 -11.35
CA ALA A 122 6.46 -8.57 -10.12
C ALA A 122 5.55 -8.01 -9.01
N ILE A 123 4.62 -7.10 -9.35
CA ILE A 123 3.60 -6.59 -8.42
C ILE A 123 2.64 -7.71 -7.97
N GLU A 124 2.20 -8.58 -8.89
CA GLU A 124 1.33 -9.69 -8.55
C GLU A 124 1.99 -10.63 -7.55
N ASN A 125 3.27 -10.96 -7.77
CA ASN A 125 4.06 -11.79 -6.86
C ASN A 125 4.36 -11.10 -5.52
N ALA A 126 4.47 -9.76 -5.51
CA ALA A 126 4.65 -8.99 -4.27
C ALA A 126 3.38 -8.97 -3.41
N GLY A 127 2.20 -9.10 -4.03
CA GLY A 127 0.90 -8.91 -3.38
C GLY A 127 0.62 -7.43 -3.08
N ILE A 128 -0.65 -7.04 -3.09
CA ILE A 128 -1.09 -5.67 -2.79
C ILE A 128 -1.84 -5.67 -1.47
N ILE A 129 -1.54 -4.69 -0.61
CA ILE A 129 -2.24 -4.42 0.64
C ILE A 129 -2.77 -3.00 0.69
N GLU A 130 -3.77 -2.78 1.55
CA GLU A 130 -4.32 -1.47 1.88
C GLU A 130 -3.87 -1.09 3.29
N ILE A 131 -3.29 0.10 3.41
CA ILE A 131 -2.86 0.70 4.67
C ILE A 131 -3.84 1.79 5.05
N TYR A 132 -4.28 1.80 6.32
CA TYR A 132 -5.17 2.81 6.86
C TYR A 132 -4.62 3.33 8.18
N GLU A 133 -4.75 4.64 8.41
CA GLU A 133 -4.63 5.19 9.75
C GLU A 133 -5.87 4.81 10.58
N MET A 134 -5.64 4.39 11.82
CA MET A 134 -6.70 4.06 12.77
C MET A 134 -6.85 5.19 13.80
N GLU A 135 -8.07 5.39 14.30
CA GLU A 135 -8.36 6.24 15.44
C GLU A 135 -9.20 5.49 16.48
N ARG A 136 -9.21 5.98 17.72
CA ARG A 136 -9.90 5.32 18.83
C ARG A 136 -10.84 6.25 19.57
N PHE A 137 -11.93 5.68 20.08
CA PHE A 137 -12.83 6.33 21.02
C PHE A 137 -13.34 5.30 22.04
N GLN A 138 -13.95 5.79 23.11
CA GLN A 138 -14.60 4.97 24.12
C GLN A 138 -16.11 5.14 24.04
N VAL A 139 -16.82 4.03 24.26
CA VAL A 139 -18.27 3.98 24.44
C VAL A 139 -18.57 3.30 25.77
N THR A 140 -19.24 4.01 26.67
CA THR A 140 -19.65 3.53 27.99
C THR A 140 -21.17 3.38 28.04
N PHE A 141 -21.69 2.23 28.45
CA PHE A 141 -23.10 1.90 28.34
C PHE A 141 -23.55 0.87 29.41
N PRO A 142 -24.86 0.79 29.73
CA PRO A 142 -25.40 -0.25 30.61
C PRO A 142 -25.33 -1.64 29.99
N TYR A 143 -25.16 -2.68 30.82
CA TYR A 143 -25.07 -4.09 30.39
C TYR A 143 -26.17 -4.54 29.43
N GLY A 144 -27.40 -4.05 29.57
CA GLY A 144 -28.51 -4.39 28.68
C GLY A 144 -28.33 -3.97 27.22
N LEU A 145 -27.34 -3.12 26.91
CA LEU A 145 -27.00 -2.68 25.55
C LEU A 145 -25.76 -3.38 24.98
N PHE A 146 -25.19 -4.36 25.69
CA PHE A 146 -23.94 -5.00 25.29
C PHE A 146 -23.95 -5.54 23.86
N HIS A 147 -24.96 -6.34 23.52
CA HIS A 147 -25.11 -6.89 22.17
C HIS A 147 -25.30 -5.80 21.13
N THR A 148 -26.21 -4.85 21.38
CA THR A 148 -26.47 -3.74 20.47
C THR A 148 -25.21 -2.93 20.17
N VAL A 149 -24.41 -2.59 21.19
CA VAL A 149 -23.19 -1.80 21.00
C VAL A 149 -22.13 -2.61 20.25
N ARG A 150 -21.91 -3.88 20.62
CA ARG A 150 -20.93 -4.74 19.94
C ARG A 150 -21.28 -4.93 18.46
N GLU A 151 -22.52 -5.31 18.16
CA GLU A 151 -23.00 -5.50 16.79
C GLU A 151 -22.89 -4.21 15.98
N THR A 152 -23.25 -3.07 16.57
CA THR A 152 -23.13 -1.76 15.89
C THR A 152 -21.67 -1.43 15.53
N VAL A 153 -20.73 -1.74 16.42
CA VAL A 153 -19.30 -1.53 16.15
C VAL A 153 -18.83 -2.44 15.01
N GLU A 154 -19.17 -3.73 15.05
CA GLU A 154 -18.75 -4.71 14.06
C GLU A 154 -19.38 -4.46 12.68
N GLU A 155 -20.68 -4.14 12.63
CA GLU A 155 -21.41 -3.81 11.39
C GLU A 155 -20.83 -2.57 10.68
N ALA A 156 -20.33 -1.61 11.44
CA ALA A 156 -19.70 -0.41 10.91
C ALA A 156 -18.21 -0.58 10.57
N GLY A 157 -17.67 -1.81 10.67
CA GLY A 157 -16.27 -2.11 10.39
C GLY A 157 -15.29 -1.67 11.49
N GLY A 158 -15.80 -1.25 12.65
CA GLY A 158 -15.00 -0.98 13.84
C GLY A 158 -14.62 -2.27 14.58
N ARG A 159 -13.66 -2.17 15.49
CA ARG A 159 -13.22 -3.27 16.34
C ARG A 159 -13.17 -2.85 17.80
N VAL A 160 -13.67 -3.71 18.69
CA VAL A 160 -13.45 -3.56 20.13
C VAL A 160 -12.03 -4.05 20.45
N VAL A 161 -11.17 -3.15 20.93
CA VAL A 161 -9.76 -3.43 21.26
C VAL A 161 -9.47 -3.38 22.76
N GLY A 162 -10.46 -3.00 23.56
CA GLY A 162 -10.39 -3.03 25.02
C GLY A 162 -11.79 -3.05 25.62
N GLU A 163 -11.93 -3.74 26.74
CA GLU A 163 -13.20 -3.93 27.43
C GLU A 163 -12.97 -3.77 28.92
N ASP A 164 -13.77 -2.91 29.56
CA ASP A 164 -13.77 -2.70 31.00
C ASP A 164 -15.17 -2.92 31.55
N TYR A 165 -15.25 -3.70 32.63
CA TYR A 165 -16.47 -4.20 33.22
C TYR A 165 -16.59 -3.68 34.66
N GLY A 166 -17.20 -2.51 34.80
CA GLY A 166 -17.54 -1.90 36.10
C GLY A 166 -19.04 -1.89 36.34
N GLU A 167 -19.54 -0.83 36.96
CA GLU A 167 -20.99 -0.57 37.06
C GLU A 167 -21.65 -0.41 35.68
N LEU A 168 -20.91 0.15 34.73
CA LEU A 168 -21.21 0.20 33.31
C LEU A 168 -20.11 -0.52 32.54
N VAL A 169 -20.44 -0.98 31.33
CA VAL A 169 -19.45 -1.55 30.40
C VAL A 169 -18.83 -0.41 29.61
N THR A 170 -17.52 -0.44 29.44
CA THR A 170 -16.80 0.48 28.54
C THR A 170 -16.04 -0.30 27.49
N PHE A 171 -16.32 -0.03 26.22
CA PHE A 171 -15.50 -0.50 25.11
C PHE A 171 -14.57 0.60 24.64
N THR A 172 -13.30 0.25 24.42
CA THR A 172 -12.39 1.01 23.58
C THR A 172 -12.55 0.49 22.16
N VAL A 173 -13.06 1.34 21.28
CA VAL A 173 -13.34 1.05 19.88
C VAL A 173 -12.26 1.67 19.02
N GLU A 174 -11.73 0.86 18.10
CA GLU A 174 -10.81 1.27 17.05
C GLU A 174 -11.54 1.24 15.70
N THR A 175 -11.38 2.28 14.91
CA THR A 175 -11.95 2.39 13.56
C THR A 175 -10.99 3.16 12.65
N ARG A 176 -11.26 3.17 11.35
CA ARG A 176 -10.44 3.93 10.40
C ARG A 176 -10.57 5.42 10.67
N LYS A 177 -9.46 6.14 10.55
CA LYS A 177 -9.43 7.59 10.72
C LYS A 177 -10.38 8.26 9.72
N GLY A 178 -11.32 9.05 10.26
CA GLY A 178 -12.39 9.71 9.53
C GLY A 178 -13.74 9.00 9.63
N GLU A 179 -13.78 7.75 10.10
CA GLU A 179 -15.02 6.97 10.25
C GLU A 179 -15.58 6.99 11.69
N ALA A 180 -14.83 7.51 12.67
CA ALA A 180 -15.29 7.56 14.06
C ALA A 180 -16.57 8.37 14.27
N GLU A 181 -16.75 9.47 13.54
CA GLU A 181 -17.92 10.34 13.72
C GLU A 181 -19.21 9.64 13.31
N GLY A 182 -19.25 9.05 12.11
CA GLY A 182 -20.40 8.29 11.64
C GLY A 182 -20.72 7.08 12.53
N LEU A 183 -19.69 6.38 13.03
CA LEU A 183 -19.90 5.28 13.98
C LEU A 183 -20.45 5.78 15.32
N MET A 184 -19.93 6.90 15.84
CA MET A 184 -20.43 7.52 17.06
C MET A 184 -21.90 7.97 16.92
N GLU A 185 -22.30 8.50 15.76
CA GLU A 185 -23.69 8.84 15.45
C GLU A 185 -24.59 7.59 15.45
N LEU A 186 -24.17 6.52 14.75
CA LEU A 186 -24.92 5.26 14.70
C LEU A 186 -25.09 4.62 16.08
N LEU A 187 -24.04 4.65 16.92
CA LEU A 187 -24.11 4.20 18.31
C LEU A 187 -25.10 5.04 19.12
N THR A 188 -25.11 6.36 18.92
CA THR A 188 -26.06 7.25 19.61
C THR A 188 -27.50 6.91 19.23
N GLU A 189 -27.77 6.69 17.94
CA GLU A 189 -29.09 6.32 17.42
C GLU A 189 -29.56 4.98 18.00
N ARG A 190 -28.76 3.91 17.83
CA ARG A 190 -29.15 2.54 18.22
C ARG A 190 -29.26 2.34 19.72
N THR A 191 -28.51 3.13 20.50
CA THR A 191 -28.61 3.12 21.97
C THR A 191 -29.67 4.09 22.49
N ARG A 192 -30.32 4.86 21.61
CA ARG A 192 -31.26 5.95 21.96
C ARG A 192 -30.65 6.94 22.95
N GLY A 193 -29.38 7.29 22.74
CA GLY A 193 -28.61 8.21 23.59
C GLY A 193 -28.20 7.68 24.96
N LYS A 194 -28.40 6.38 25.24
CA LYS A 194 -28.03 5.76 26.52
C LYS A 194 -26.56 5.40 26.65
N ALA A 195 -25.81 5.46 25.55
CA ALA A 195 -24.36 5.30 25.57
C ALA A 195 -23.65 6.66 25.63
N ARG A 196 -22.60 6.74 26.45
CA ARG A 196 -21.71 7.90 26.54
C ARG A 196 -20.49 7.67 25.67
N LEU A 197 -20.23 8.59 24.75
CA LEU A 197 -19.13 8.51 23.81
C LEU A 197 -18.03 9.51 24.17
N ARG A 198 -16.76 9.09 24.07
CA ARG A 198 -15.59 9.94 24.35
C ARG A 198 -14.47 9.64 23.36
N ARG A 199 -14.04 10.62 22.57
CA ARG A 199 -12.85 10.47 21.72
C ARG A 199 -11.60 10.30 22.58
N LEU A 200 -10.71 9.40 22.17
CA LEU A 200 -9.37 9.31 22.72
C LEU A 200 -8.47 10.16 21.83
N PHE A 201 -7.91 11.24 22.38
CA PHE A 201 -6.84 11.95 21.69
C PHE A 201 -5.61 11.06 21.77
N MET A 202 -5.35 10.30 20.71
CA MET A 202 -4.13 9.51 20.58
C MET A 202 -3.00 10.47 20.19
N ALA A 203 -1.97 10.57 21.03
CA ALA A 203 -0.63 10.88 20.56
C ALA A 203 -0.22 9.79 19.55
N PRO A 204 0.61 10.10 18.52
CA PRO A 204 0.94 9.14 17.47
C PRO A 204 1.48 7.84 18.07
N PHE A 205 0.85 6.70 17.73
CA PHE A 205 1.31 5.38 18.13
C PHE A 205 2.10 4.81 16.95
N GLU A 206 3.42 4.64 17.12
CA GLU A 206 4.24 3.83 16.22
C GLU A 206 4.00 2.36 16.57
N GLY A 207 3.28 1.65 15.72
CA GLY A 207 3.05 0.22 15.87
C GLY A 207 3.33 -0.48 14.55
N ASN A 208 4.42 -1.25 14.49
CA ASN A 208 4.69 -2.16 13.39
C ASN A 208 3.62 -3.26 13.34
N LEU A 209 3.04 -3.46 12.15
CA LEU A 209 2.51 -4.74 11.70
C LEU A 209 3.05 -5.02 10.29
#